data_AF-A0A7W9ANN5-F1
#
_entry.id   AF-A0A7W9ANN5-F1
#
_cell.length_a   1.000
_cell.length_b   1.000
_cell.length_c   1.000
_cell.angle_alpha   90.00
_cell.angle_beta   90.00
_cell.angle_gamma   90.00
#
_symmetry.space_group_name_H-M   'P 1'
#
loop_
_entity.id
_entity.type
_entity.pdbx_description
1 polymer ?
#
loop_
_entity_poly.entity_id
_entity_poly.type
_entity_poly.pdbx_seq_one_letter_code
_entity_poly.pdbx_strand_id
1 'polypeptide(L)'
;MIALPQTSQPATEQVISQTLERCGLQKTGFKVSFKDELQSVLIEISATAGASAANLDCIGRAAGLEIVLFADRDLQQAYQARQLEAARPAMLADARAELKKYGVSDNIPDRSTFKSDKAFTEALERHCGLAPGSVFKQGTAGVIAQPRLEYRNKAEENRVSCVIAALMYVTARGDDVKLGFIGNEALAEDR
;
A
#
# COMPACT_ATOMS: atom_id res chain seq x y z
N MET A 1 -9.57 27.70 20.37
CA MET A 1 -10.23 26.72 19.49
C MET A 1 -10.25 27.33 18.09
N ILE A 2 -9.34 26.90 17.21
CA ILE A 2 -9.32 27.37 15.82
C ILE A 2 -10.28 26.44 15.08
N ALA A 3 -11.41 27.00 14.63
CA ALA A 3 -12.30 26.30 13.71
C ALA A 3 -11.53 26.08 12.41
N LEU A 4 -11.19 24.82 12.10
CA LEU A 4 -10.70 24.46 10.78
C LEU A 4 -11.84 24.72 9.78
N PRO A 5 -11.58 25.43 8.67
CA PRO A 5 -12.61 25.69 7.68
C PRO A 5 -13.05 24.34 7.10
N GLN A 6 -14.33 24.00 7.26
CA GLN A 6 -14.96 22.91 6.51
C GLN A 6 -15.06 23.35 5.04
N THR A 7 -14.02 23.09 4.27
CA THR A 7 -13.98 23.37 2.84
C THR A 7 -14.78 22.30 2.10
N SER A 8 -16.07 22.59 1.88
CA SER A 8 -16.96 22.04 0.83
C SER A 8 -16.67 20.62 0.30
N GLN A 9 -17.06 19.60 1.06
CA GLN A 9 -17.08 18.18 0.67
C GLN A 9 -17.81 17.85 -0.68
N PRO A 10 -18.84 18.59 -1.16
CA PRO A 10 -19.52 18.25 -2.43
C PRO A 10 -18.71 18.53 -3.71
N ALA A 11 -17.75 19.46 -3.66
CA ALA A 11 -17.06 19.91 -4.87
C ALA A 11 -16.10 18.85 -5.42
N THR A 12 -15.36 18.18 -4.54
CA THR A 12 -14.40 17.13 -4.91
C THR A 12 -15.11 15.91 -5.49
N GLU A 13 -16.19 15.44 -4.85
CA GLU A 13 -16.98 14.30 -5.34
C GLU A 13 -17.55 14.57 -6.74
N GLN A 14 -18.04 15.80 -6.98
CA GLN A 14 -18.59 16.20 -8.26
C GLN A 14 -17.51 16.28 -9.34
N VAL A 15 -16.32 16.81 -9.03
CA VAL A 15 -15.19 16.87 -9.97
C VAL A 15 -14.72 15.46 -10.34
N ILE A 16 -14.58 14.56 -9.36
CA ILE A 16 -14.22 13.16 -9.58
C ILE A 16 -15.26 12.50 -10.47
N SER A 17 -16.55 12.62 -10.14
CA SER A 17 -17.64 12.02 -10.92
C SER A 17 -17.63 12.45 -12.39
N GLN A 18 -17.50 13.76 -12.64
CA GLN A 18 -17.43 14.29 -14.02
C GLN A 18 -16.19 13.83 -14.77
N THR A 19 -15.08 13.60 -14.07
CA THR A 19 -13.84 13.12 -14.68
C THR A 19 -13.93 11.63 -14.99
N LEU A 20 -14.58 10.84 -14.14
CA LEU A 20 -14.87 9.43 -14.41
C LEU A 20 -15.79 9.24 -15.62
N GLU A 21 -16.82 10.08 -15.78
CA GLU A 21 -17.65 10.11 -17.00
C GLU A 21 -16.80 10.41 -18.25
N ARG A 22 -15.87 11.37 -18.14
CA ARG A 22 -14.90 11.67 -19.23
C ARG A 22 -13.90 10.55 -19.50
N CYS A 23 -13.63 9.69 -18.52
CA CYS A 23 -12.86 8.46 -18.71
C CYS A 23 -13.67 7.35 -19.42
N GLY A 24 -14.94 7.59 -19.74
CA GLY A 24 -15.82 6.68 -20.46
C GLY A 24 -16.70 5.81 -19.56
N LEU A 25 -16.77 6.09 -18.25
CA LEU A 25 -17.62 5.33 -17.33
C LEU A 25 -19.07 5.79 -17.40
N GLN A 26 -19.99 4.84 -17.28
CA GLN A 26 -21.41 5.14 -17.17
C GLN A 26 -21.74 5.66 -15.77
N LYS A 27 -22.40 6.83 -15.71
CA LYS A 27 -22.77 7.52 -14.46
C LYS A 27 -23.56 6.65 -13.47
N THR A 28 -24.39 5.73 -13.95
CA THR A 28 -25.19 4.82 -13.12
C THR A 28 -24.38 3.63 -12.58
N GLY A 29 -23.16 3.42 -13.08
CA GLY A 29 -22.30 2.31 -12.69
C GLY A 29 -21.24 2.65 -11.66
N PHE A 30 -21.15 3.90 -11.18
CA PHE A 30 -20.23 4.25 -10.10
C PHE A 30 -20.88 5.16 -9.07
N LYS A 31 -20.32 5.17 -7.87
CA LYS A 31 -20.68 6.05 -6.77
C LYS A 31 -19.43 6.70 -6.21
N VAL A 32 -19.50 8.00 -5.98
CA VAL A 32 -18.46 8.78 -5.32
C VAL A 32 -19.05 9.32 -4.02
N SER A 33 -18.42 9.01 -2.89
CA SER A 33 -18.91 9.46 -1.59
C SER A 33 -17.77 9.60 -0.59
N PHE A 34 -17.76 10.69 0.16
CA PHE A 34 -16.91 10.87 1.32
C PHE A 34 -17.30 9.89 2.42
N LYS A 35 -16.30 9.25 3.02
CA LYS A 35 -16.45 8.35 4.16
C LYS A 35 -15.76 8.99 5.36
N ASP A 36 -16.55 9.43 6.33
CA ASP A 36 -16.03 10.06 7.55
C ASP A 36 -15.08 9.11 8.29
N GLU A 37 -15.33 7.80 8.26
CA GLU A 37 -14.48 6.81 8.92
C GLU A 37 -13.10 6.67 8.27
N LEU A 38 -13.01 6.96 6.96
CA LEU A 38 -11.76 6.88 6.19
C LEU A 38 -11.11 8.26 6.03
N GLN A 39 -11.82 9.34 6.39
CA GLN A 39 -11.43 10.73 6.12
C GLN A 39 -11.01 10.92 4.64
N SER A 40 -11.69 10.22 3.72
CA SER A 40 -11.35 10.15 2.30
C SER A 40 -12.60 9.88 1.46
N VAL A 41 -12.52 10.23 0.18
CA VAL A 41 -13.54 9.88 -0.83
C VAL A 41 -13.37 8.43 -1.25
N LEU A 42 -14.47 7.69 -1.18
CA LEU A 42 -14.59 6.35 -1.72
C LEU A 42 -15.29 6.40 -3.09
N ILE A 43 -14.64 5.78 -4.08
CA ILE A 43 -15.13 5.61 -5.45
C ILE A 43 -15.43 4.12 -5.64
N GLU A 44 -16.71 3.78 -5.68
CA GLU A 44 -17.19 2.42 -5.90
C GLU A 44 -17.60 2.26 -7.37
N ILE A 45 -16.95 1.37 -8.12
CA ILE A 45 -17.17 1.14 -9.55
C ILE A 45 -17.74 -0.27 -9.72
N SER A 46 -18.99 -0.35 -10.16
CA SER A 46 -19.69 -1.61 -10.43
C SER A 46 -19.36 -2.15 -11.83
N ALA A 47 -19.77 -3.40 -12.10
CA ALA A 47 -19.65 -4.00 -13.43
C ALA A 47 -20.44 -3.22 -14.50
N THR A 48 -21.52 -2.50 -14.13
CA THR A 48 -22.32 -1.72 -15.09
C THR A 48 -21.69 -0.39 -15.47
N ALA A 49 -20.57 0.01 -14.84
CA ALA A 49 -19.84 1.22 -15.21
C ALA A 49 -19.22 1.15 -16.61
N GLY A 50 -19.05 -0.06 -17.17
CA GLY A 50 -18.31 -0.25 -18.41
C GLY A 50 -16.81 0.00 -18.28
N ALA A 51 -16.28 -0.04 -17.05
CA ALA A 51 -14.84 0.09 -16.82
C ALA A 51 -14.09 -1.13 -17.37
N SER A 52 -12.93 -0.88 -17.96
CA SER A 52 -12.05 -1.91 -18.53
C SER A 52 -10.59 -1.56 -18.24
N ALA A 53 -9.68 -2.49 -18.57
CA ALA A 53 -8.24 -2.27 -18.46
C ALA A 53 -7.74 -1.01 -19.21
N ALA A 54 -8.45 -0.58 -20.27
CA ALA A 54 -8.11 0.63 -21.01
C ALA A 54 -8.39 1.92 -20.22
N ASN A 55 -9.30 1.89 -19.24
CA ASN A 55 -9.72 3.07 -18.49
C ASN A 55 -8.87 3.31 -17.24
N LEU A 56 -8.11 2.31 -16.76
CA LEU A 56 -7.48 2.32 -15.43
C LEU A 56 -6.59 3.54 -15.17
N ASP A 57 -5.77 3.95 -16.13
CA ASP A 57 -4.88 5.11 -15.95
C ASP A 57 -5.67 6.43 -15.85
N CYS A 58 -6.77 6.52 -16.59
CA CYS A 58 -7.67 7.68 -16.52
C CYS A 58 -8.39 7.72 -15.18
N ILE A 59 -8.92 6.56 -14.73
CA ILE A 59 -9.56 6.42 -13.41
C ILE A 59 -8.58 6.78 -12.29
N GLY A 60 -7.33 6.30 -12.38
CA GLY A 60 -6.28 6.62 -11.41
C GLY A 60 -6.00 8.12 -11.30
N ARG A 61 -5.89 8.81 -12.43
CA ARG A 61 -5.73 10.28 -12.44
C ARG A 61 -6.97 11.01 -11.94
N ALA A 62 -8.17 10.51 -12.23
CA ALA A 62 -9.42 11.10 -11.76
C ALA A 62 -9.58 10.97 -10.25
N ALA A 63 -9.19 9.83 -9.69
CA ALA A 63 -9.24 9.56 -8.25
C ALA A 63 -8.13 10.28 -7.47
N GLY A 64 -6.94 10.45 -8.05
CA GLY A 64 -5.81 11.03 -7.34
C GLY A 64 -5.36 10.15 -6.17
N LEU A 65 -5.50 10.65 -4.94
CA LEU A 65 -5.16 9.93 -3.70
C LEU A 65 -6.38 9.25 -3.04
N GLU A 66 -7.55 9.37 -3.66
CA GLU A 66 -8.79 8.80 -3.12
C GLU A 66 -8.90 7.30 -3.36
N ILE A 67 -9.79 6.64 -2.61
CA ILE A 67 -9.90 5.19 -2.59
C ILE A 67 -10.78 4.72 -3.74
N VAL A 68 -10.27 3.82 -4.58
CA VAL A 68 -11.03 3.19 -5.68
C VAL A 68 -11.26 1.72 -5.42
N LEU A 69 -12.53 1.31 -5.47
CA LEU A 69 -12.96 -0.08 -5.37
C LEU A 69 -13.75 -0.49 -6.61
N PHE A 70 -13.27 -1.53 -7.28
CA PHE A 70 -13.97 -2.21 -8.36
C PHE A 70 -14.71 -3.43 -7.81
N ALA A 71 -15.96 -3.61 -8.23
CA ALA A 71 -16.70 -4.85 -7.97
C ALA A 71 -16.07 -6.07 -8.68
N ASP A 72 -15.41 -5.83 -9.82
CA ASP A 72 -14.64 -6.83 -10.54
C ASP A 72 -13.26 -7.01 -9.91
N ARG A 73 -12.93 -8.24 -9.49
CA ARG A 73 -11.69 -8.55 -8.78
C ARG A 73 -10.46 -8.47 -9.67
N ASP A 74 -10.55 -8.89 -10.93
CA ASP A 74 -9.42 -8.89 -11.86
C ASP A 74 -9.08 -7.44 -12.22
N LEU A 75 -10.11 -6.61 -12.40
CA LEU A 75 -9.94 -5.18 -12.63
C LEU A 75 -9.37 -4.46 -11.40
N GLN A 76 -9.81 -4.83 -10.18
CA GLN A 76 -9.23 -4.33 -8.94
C GLN A 76 -7.74 -4.65 -8.84
N GLN A 77 -7.35 -5.89 -9.11
CA GLN A 77 -5.95 -6.32 -9.08
C GLN A 77 -5.11 -5.59 -10.13
N ALA A 78 -5.62 -5.49 -11.37
CA ALA A 78 -4.94 -4.77 -12.44
C ALA A 78 -4.77 -3.28 -12.11
N TYR A 79 -5.76 -2.65 -11.49
CA TYR A 79 -5.68 -1.27 -11.04
C TYR A 79 -4.62 -1.08 -9.95
N GLN A 80 -4.64 -1.92 -8.91
CA GLN A 80 -3.65 -1.87 -7.83
C GLN A 80 -2.22 -2.07 -8.34
N ALA A 81 -2.01 -3.03 -9.24
CA ALA A 81 -0.72 -3.27 -9.87
C ALA A 81 -0.24 -2.01 -10.61
N ARG A 82 -1.10 -1.36 -11.42
CA ARG A 82 -0.73 -0.12 -12.13
C ARG A 82 -0.41 1.03 -11.20
N GLN A 83 -1.18 1.21 -10.12
CA GLN A 83 -0.89 2.26 -9.13
C GLN A 83 0.45 2.01 -8.43
N LEU A 84 0.77 0.76 -8.10
CA LEU A 84 2.06 0.38 -7.54
C LEU A 84 3.22 0.64 -8.52
N GLU A 85 3.06 0.27 -9.79
CA GLU A 85 4.04 0.55 -10.86
C GLU A 85 4.29 2.06 -11.01
N ALA A 86 3.23 2.87 -10.99
CA ALA A 86 3.33 4.32 -11.09
C ALA A 86 4.00 4.94 -9.85
N ALA A 87 3.74 4.41 -8.66
CA ALA A 87 4.34 4.86 -7.41
C ALA A 87 5.79 4.41 -7.22
N ARG A 88 6.22 3.34 -7.92
CA ARG A 88 7.53 2.70 -7.73
C ARG A 88 8.71 3.66 -7.70
N PRO A 89 8.87 4.63 -8.63
CA PRO A 89 10.03 5.52 -8.61
C PRO A 89 10.12 6.37 -7.34
N ALA A 90 8.98 6.90 -6.87
CA ALA A 90 8.90 7.66 -5.63
C ALA A 90 9.16 6.77 -4.41
N MET A 91 8.54 5.58 -4.36
CA MET A 91 8.77 4.61 -3.29
C MET A 91 10.25 4.22 -3.17
N LEU A 92 10.94 3.99 -4.29
CA LEU A 92 12.38 3.69 -4.29
C LEU A 92 13.20 4.88 -3.77
N ALA A 93 12.87 6.10 -4.19
CA ALA A 93 13.59 7.30 -3.75
C ALA A 93 13.41 7.54 -2.25
N ASP A 94 12.18 7.44 -1.75
CA ASP A 94 11.85 7.65 -0.34
C ASP A 94 12.48 6.57 0.54
N ALA A 95 12.37 5.29 0.15
CA ALA A 95 12.97 4.19 0.90
C ALA A 95 14.50 4.29 0.94
N ARG A 96 15.15 4.69 -0.16
CA ARG A 96 16.61 4.96 -0.16
C ARG A 96 16.98 6.13 0.77
N ALA A 97 16.21 7.22 0.72
CA ALA A 97 16.45 8.37 1.57
C ALA A 97 16.35 8.00 3.05
N GLU A 98 15.36 7.18 3.41
CA GLU A 98 15.14 6.70 4.77
C GLU A 98 16.27 5.76 5.23
N LEU A 99 16.65 4.77 4.41
CA LEU A 99 17.76 3.87 4.72
C LEU A 99 19.09 4.62 4.88
N LYS A 100 19.30 5.70 4.13
CA LYS A 100 20.48 6.57 4.27
C LYS A 100 20.53 7.28 5.62
N LYS A 101 19.38 7.69 6.19
CA LYS A 101 19.33 8.29 7.55
C LYS A 101 19.83 7.33 8.62
N TYR A 102 19.64 6.03 8.41
CA TYR A 102 20.09 4.97 9.32
C TYR A 102 21.50 4.43 8.99
N GLY A 103 22.12 4.90 7.90
CA GLY A 103 23.44 4.44 7.47
C GLY A 103 23.46 3.01 6.93
N VAL A 104 22.32 2.49 6.47
CA VAL A 104 22.14 1.09 5.99
C VAL A 104 21.69 1.02 4.53
N SER A 105 21.97 2.04 3.73
CA SER A 105 21.59 2.08 2.31
C SER A 105 22.39 1.11 1.43
N ASP A 106 23.56 0.68 1.90
CA ASP A 106 24.45 -0.23 1.18
C ASP A 106 24.20 -1.67 1.62
N ASN A 107 24.43 -2.63 0.71
CA ASN A 107 24.33 -4.07 0.97
C ASN A 107 22.99 -4.55 1.54
N ILE A 108 21.87 -3.90 1.16
CA ILE A 108 20.53 -4.36 1.50
C ILE A 108 20.36 -5.81 1.02
N PRO A 109 19.88 -6.74 1.87
CA PRO A 109 19.71 -8.14 1.49
C PRO A 109 18.91 -8.30 0.19
N ASP A 110 19.39 -9.14 -0.71
CA ASP A 110 18.73 -9.43 -1.98
C ASP A 110 17.81 -10.66 -1.82
N ARG A 111 16.52 -10.51 -2.13
CA ARG A 111 15.51 -11.57 -1.96
C ARG A 111 15.89 -12.86 -2.67
N SER A 112 16.53 -12.79 -3.84
CA SER A 112 16.89 -13.95 -4.66
C SER A 112 17.90 -14.89 -3.99
N THR A 113 18.64 -14.39 -3.00
CA THR A 113 19.66 -15.17 -2.27
C THR A 113 19.07 -16.03 -1.15
N PHE A 114 17.77 -15.89 -0.85
CA PHE A 114 17.11 -16.59 0.25
C PHE A 114 16.11 -17.63 -0.24
N LYS A 115 16.10 -18.80 0.40
CA LYS A 115 15.21 -19.91 0.07
C LYS A 115 13.77 -19.73 0.57
N SER A 116 13.53 -18.82 1.50
CA SER A 116 12.21 -18.57 2.07
C SER A 116 12.03 -17.10 2.46
N ASP A 117 10.78 -16.64 2.46
CA ASP A 117 10.44 -15.28 2.89
C ASP A 117 10.86 -15.03 4.34
N LYS A 118 10.70 -16.04 5.23
CA LYS A 118 11.17 -15.94 6.62
C LYS A 118 12.66 -15.66 6.72
N ALA A 119 13.50 -16.41 6.00
CA ALA A 119 14.94 -16.23 6.04
C ALA A 119 15.35 -14.84 5.51
N PHE A 120 14.62 -14.36 4.51
CA PHE A 120 14.80 -13.02 3.95
C PHE A 120 14.40 -11.92 4.94
N THR A 121 13.22 -12.00 5.55
CA THR A 121 12.76 -10.99 6.51
C THR A 121 13.63 -10.94 7.77
N GLU A 122 14.12 -12.09 8.24
CA GLU A 122 15.10 -12.14 9.33
C GLU A 122 16.44 -11.49 8.95
N ALA A 123 16.84 -11.56 7.67
CA ALA A 123 18.03 -10.86 7.19
C ALA A 123 17.82 -9.35 7.16
N LEU A 124 16.63 -8.87 6.77
CA LEU A 124 16.28 -7.44 6.84
C LEU A 124 16.29 -6.93 8.28
N GLU A 125 15.76 -7.71 9.24
CA GLU A 125 15.81 -7.36 10.66
C GLU A 125 17.26 -7.23 11.16
N ARG A 126 18.13 -8.20 10.82
CA ARG A 126 19.56 -8.13 11.17
C ARG A 126 20.25 -6.93 10.54
N HIS A 127 19.94 -6.63 9.27
CA HIS A 127 20.48 -5.47 8.55
C HIS A 127 20.19 -4.15 9.29
N CYS A 128 19.03 -4.06 9.93
CA CYS A 128 18.61 -2.92 10.74
C CYS A 128 18.95 -3.03 12.24
N GLY A 129 19.77 -4.00 12.64
CA GLY A 129 20.20 -4.18 14.03
C GLY A 129 19.11 -4.69 14.98
N LEU A 130 18.09 -5.37 14.46
CA LEU A 130 17.09 -6.08 15.23
C LEU A 130 17.41 -7.58 15.34
N ALA A 131 16.81 -8.22 16.35
CA ALA A 131 16.84 -9.66 16.47
C ALA A 131 15.95 -10.30 15.38
N PRO A 132 16.36 -11.43 14.78
CA PRO A 132 15.51 -12.22 13.91
C PRO A 132 14.16 -12.57 14.57
N GLY A 133 13.07 -12.43 13.85
CA GLY A 133 11.71 -12.73 14.29
C GLY A 133 11.06 -11.68 15.19
N SER A 134 11.64 -10.48 15.29
CA SER A 134 11.18 -9.44 16.22
C SER A 134 10.06 -8.56 15.67
N VAL A 135 10.03 -8.35 14.36
CA VAL A 135 9.02 -7.63 13.58
C VAL A 135 8.21 -8.61 12.74
N PHE A 136 8.85 -9.62 12.17
CA PHE A 136 8.21 -10.55 11.27
C PHE A 136 8.12 -11.96 11.85
N LYS A 137 6.97 -12.61 11.69
CA LYS A 137 6.76 -14.01 12.14
C LYS A 137 6.28 -14.89 11.00
N GLN A 138 6.55 -16.18 11.08
CA GLN A 138 6.00 -17.15 10.12
C GLN A 138 4.48 -17.25 10.31
N GLY A 139 3.74 -17.06 9.23
CA GLY A 139 2.31 -17.37 9.11
C GLY A 139 2.05 -18.62 8.27
N THR A 140 0.77 -18.95 8.07
CA THR A 140 0.32 -20.09 7.26
C THR A 140 0.55 -19.88 5.76
N ALA A 141 0.37 -18.65 5.25
CA ALA A 141 0.50 -18.31 3.84
C ALA A 141 1.77 -17.51 3.48
N GLY A 142 2.62 -17.21 4.44
CA GLY A 142 3.78 -16.34 4.23
C GLY A 142 4.37 -15.81 5.54
N VAL A 143 4.84 -14.58 5.53
CA VAL A 143 5.39 -13.90 6.71
C VAL A 143 4.44 -12.79 7.16
N ILE A 144 4.23 -12.68 8.46
CA ILE A 144 3.31 -11.75 9.09
C ILE A 144 4.09 -10.63 9.75
N ALA A 145 3.74 -9.38 9.42
CA ALA A 145 4.24 -8.22 10.17
C ALA A 145 3.51 -8.13 11.53
N GLN A 146 4.25 -8.27 12.62
CA GLN A 146 3.79 -8.12 13.99
C GLN A 146 4.81 -7.33 14.83
N PRO A 147 5.02 -6.03 14.53
CA PRO A 147 5.86 -5.18 15.36
C PRO A 147 5.27 -5.05 16.77
N ARG A 148 6.15 -4.87 17.76
CA ARG A 148 5.69 -4.49 19.11
C ARG A 148 5.10 -3.08 19.05
N LEU A 149 3.89 -2.92 19.57
CA LEU A 149 3.21 -1.61 19.63
C LEU A 149 3.87 -0.67 20.65
N GLU A 150 4.56 -1.22 21.64
CA GLU A 150 5.27 -0.48 22.67
C GLU A 150 6.78 -0.60 22.45
N TYR A 151 7.38 0.46 21.92
CA TYR A 151 8.83 0.59 21.82
C TYR A 151 9.40 1.04 23.15
N ARG A 152 10.49 0.42 23.61
CA ARG A 152 11.13 0.75 24.89
C ARG A 152 11.83 2.10 24.85
N ASN A 153 12.26 2.53 23.66
CA ASN A 153 12.94 3.81 23.43
C ASN A 153 12.97 4.16 21.93
N LYS A 154 13.42 5.38 21.63
CA LYS A 154 13.54 5.91 20.27
C LYS A 154 14.49 5.09 19.37
N ALA A 155 15.50 4.44 19.94
CA ALA A 155 16.43 3.62 19.15
C ALA A 155 15.75 2.33 18.66
N GLU A 156 14.89 1.70 19.47
CA GLU A 156 14.09 0.55 19.04
C GLU A 156 13.09 0.95 17.95
N GLU A 157 12.38 2.07 18.13
CA GLU A 157 11.48 2.64 17.12
C GLU A 157 12.21 2.87 15.79
N ASN A 158 13.37 3.54 15.82
CA ASN A 158 14.17 3.82 14.62
C ASN A 158 14.62 2.54 13.89
N ARG A 159 14.94 1.47 14.62
CA ARG A 159 15.33 0.19 14.01
C ARG A 159 14.13 -0.49 13.34
N VAL A 160 12.93 -0.40 13.90
CA VAL A 160 11.72 -0.89 13.25
C VAL A 160 11.39 -0.06 12.01
N SER A 161 11.51 1.27 12.07
CA SER A 161 11.39 2.15 10.90
C SER A 161 12.40 1.80 9.80
N CYS A 162 13.64 1.48 10.15
CA CYS A 162 14.63 0.97 9.20
C CYS A 162 14.15 -0.31 8.51
N VAL A 163 13.59 -1.27 9.24
CA VAL A 163 13.10 -2.53 8.67
C VAL A 163 11.94 -2.27 7.70
N ILE A 164 11.02 -1.37 8.05
CA ILE A 164 9.91 -0.98 7.17
C ILE A 164 10.45 -0.32 5.90
N ALA A 165 11.43 0.59 6.00
CA ALA A 165 12.07 1.21 4.84
C ALA A 165 12.81 0.17 3.95
N ALA A 166 13.50 -0.79 4.56
CA ALA A 166 14.17 -1.87 3.84
C ALA A 166 13.16 -2.74 3.08
N LEU A 167 12.02 -3.06 3.72
CA LEU A 167 10.92 -3.79 3.11
C LEU A 167 10.30 -3.00 1.94
N MET A 168 10.02 -1.71 2.12
CA MET A 168 9.51 -0.85 1.04
C MET A 168 10.47 -0.79 -0.14
N TYR A 169 11.78 -0.72 0.11
CA TYR A 169 12.80 -0.69 -0.93
C TYR A 169 12.81 -1.97 -1.77
N VAL A 170 12.78 -3.14 -1.14
CA VAL A 170 12.82 -4.44 -1.86
C VAL A 170 11.50 -4.69 -2.60
N THR A 171 10.35 -4.37 -1.99
CA THR A 171 9.04 -4.44 -2.66
C THR A 171 9.02 -3.51 -3.89
N ALA A 172 9.53 -2.29 -3.77
CA ALA A 172 9.58 -1.35 -4.89
C ALA A 172 10.58 -1.78 -5.98
N ARG A 173 11.60 -2.59 -5.66
CA ARG A 173 12.47 -3.22 -6.69
C ARG A 173 11.76 -4.33 -7.48
N GLY A 174 10.59 -4.77 -7.04
CA GLY A 174 9.87 -5.91 -7.63
C GLY A 174 10.25 -7.25 -7.02
N ASP A 175 10.89 -7.25 -5.83
CA ASP A 175 11.12 -8.48 -5.10
C ASP A 175 9.78 -8.97 -4.51
N ASP A 176 9.31 -10.14 -4.94
CA ASP A 176 8.06 -10.74 -4.46
C ASP A 176 8.28 -11.30 -3.04
N VAL A 177 7.62 -10.69 -2.06
CA VAL A 177 7.61 -11.13 -0.66
C VAL A 177 6.16 -11.26 -0.24
N LYS A 178 5.74 -12.49 0.08
CA LYS A 178 4.37 -12.73 0.56
C LYS A 178 4.23 -12.24 2.00
N LEU A 179 3.75 -11.02 2.14
CA LEU A 179 3.51 -10.36 3.41
C LEU A 179 2.03 -10.43 3.79
N GLY A 180 1.75 -11.12 4.89
CA GLY A 180 0.51 -11.00 5.63
C GLY A 180 0.60 -9.86 6.66
N PHE A 181 -0.54 -9.24 6.94
CA PHE A 181 -0.73 -8.39 8.11
C PHE A 181 -1.83 -9.03 8.95
N ILE A 182 -1.66 -9.10 10.28
CA ILE A 182 -2.71 -9.58 11.18
C ILE A 182 -3.95 -8.70 10.98
N GLY A 183 -5.00 -9.29 10.41
CA GLY A 183 -6.21 -8.61 9.94
C GLY A 183 -6.70 -9.11 8.57
N ASN A 184 -5.77 -9.43 7.65
CA ASN A 184 -6.11 -9.96 6.31
C ASN A 184 -6.11 -11.50 6.25
N GLU A 185 -5.54 -12.17 7.24
CA GLU A 185 -5.43 -13.64 7.27
C GLU A 185 -6.74 -14.33 7.63
N ALA A 186 -7.65 -13.65 8.33
CA ALA A 186 -9.01 -14.13 8.55
C ALA A 186 -9.86 -14.17 7.26
N LEU A 187 -9.36 -13.60 6.14
CA LEU A 187 -9.98 -13.68 4.82
C LEU A 187 -9.26 -14.66 3.88
N ALA A 188 -8.16 -15.28 4.33
CA ALA A 188 -7.43 -16.30 3.58
C ALA A 188 -7.89 -17.74 3.92
N GLU A 189 -8.72 -17.91 4.94
CA GLU A 189 -9.47 -19.16 5.15
C GLU A 189 -10.81 -19.05 4.40
N ASP A 190 -11.06 -20.06 3.56
CA ASP A 190 -12.17 -20.25 2.60
C ASP A 190 -12.12 -19.50 1.25
N ARG A 191 -11.23 -19.98 0.36
CA ARG A 191 -11.60 -20.33 -1.03
C ARG A 191 -10.94 -21.61 -1.49
#